data_AF-A0A2V3I1Z8-F1
#
_entry.id   AF-A0A2V3I1Z8-F1
#
_cell.length_a   1.000
_cell.length_b   1.000
_cell.length_c   1.000
_cell.angle_alpha   90.00
_cell.angle_beta   90.00
_cell.angle_gamma   90.00
#
_symmetry.space_group_name_H-M   'P 1'
#
loop_
_entity.id
_entity.type
_entity.pdbx_description
1 polymer ?
#
loop_
_entity_poly.entity_id
_entity_poly.type
_entity_poly.pdbx_seq_one_letter_code
_entity_poly.pdbx_strand_id
1 'polypeptide(L)'
;MALLGLAVMLVHTQELPEPEAGLVQAMVDSMFWVVPGVFGATLVMLGAPLYWKSRPPALLAGWLLIAVAWYEVYAVAAGISPSDFLLSLAVLPGATLALLVFALCVRTAERMVPPEPVTEPLTERERRYVESVLSRHLRGDGGEP
;
A
#
# COMPACT_ATOMS: atom_id res chain seq x y z
N MET A 1 -5.04 24.03 14.66
CA MET A 1 -5.16 24.03 16.14
C MET A 1 -4.14 23.12 16.80
N ALA A 2 -4.01 21.83 16.43
CA ALA A 2 -2.99 20.94 16.99
C ALA A 2 -1.53 21.43 16.81
N LEU A 3 -1.17 21.97 15.63
CA LEU A 3 0.17 22.50 15.35
C LEU A 3 0.54 23.74 16.18
N LEU A 4 -0.45 24.56 16.54
CA LEU A 4 -0.22 25.77 17.31
C LEU A 4 -0.04 25.44 18.81
N GLY A 5 -0.77 24.43 19.31
CA GLY A 5 -0.51 23.84 20.63
C GLY A 5 0.88 23.21 20.73
N LEU A 6 1.33 22.54 19.66
CA LEU A 6 2.67 21.95 19.57
C LEU A 6 3.79 23.01 19.56
N ALA A 7 3.59 24.11 18.84
CA ALA A 7 4.52 25.23 18.81
C ALA A 7 4.63 25.94 20.18
N VAL A 8 3.53 26.06 20.92
CA VAL A 8 3.52 26.71 22.25
C VAL A 8 4.23 25.86 23.31
N MET A 9 4.12 24.53 23.24
CA MET A 9 4.84 23.63 24.18
C MET A 9 6.36 23.61 23.95
N LEU A 10 6.82 23.70 22.69
CA LEU A 10 8.25 23.70 22.35
C LEU A 10 8.99 24.98 22.77
N VAL A 11 8.27 26.10 22.95
CA VAL A 11 8.83 27.41 23.33
C VAL A 11 8.84 27.62 24.85
N HIS A 12 8.14 26.78 25.61
CA HIS A 12 8.02 26.96 27.06
C HIS A 12 9.28 26.45 27.80
N THR A 13 9.96 27.36 28.49
CA THR A 13 11.29 27.19 29.13
C THR A 13 11.21 27.10 30.66
N GLN A 14 10.04 26.79 31.22
CA GLN A 14 9.85 26.54 32.66
C GLN A 14 9.94 25.04 32.92
N GLU A 15 10.60 24.62 34.00
CA GLU A 15 10.69 23.20 34.42
C GLU A 15 9.27 22.63 34.56
N LEU A 16 8.86 21.79 33.61
CA LEU A 16 7.54 21.19 33.59
C LEU A 16 7.43 20.09 34.66
N PRO A 17 6.27 19.93 35.31
CA PRO A 17 6.01 18.82 36.22
C PRO A 17 6.29 17.46 35.55
N GLU A 18 6.84 16.51 36.33
CA GLU A 18 7.29 15.16 35.91
C GLU A 18 6.46 14.45 34.81
N PRO A 19 5.11 14.43 34.81
CA PRO A 19 4.36 13.77 33.74
C PRO A 19 4.36 14.55 32.41
N GLU A 20 4.43 15.88 32.44
CA GLU A 20 4.41 16.73 31.25
C GLU A 20 5.79 16.78 30.57
N ALA A 21 6.87 16.70 31.36
CA ALA A 21 8.23 16.60 30.85
C ALA A 21 8.43 15.33 29.98
N GLY A 22 7.88 14.19 30.42
CA GLY A 22 7.90 12.95 29.65
C GLY A 22 7.14 13.03 28.32
N LEU A 23 6.01 13.75 28.30
CA LEU A 23 5.25 14.01 27.07
C LEU A 23 6.04 14.90 26.11
N VAL A 24 6.62 16.00 26.60
CA VAL A 24 7.42 16.91 25.78
C VAL A 24 8.63 16.17 25.19
N GLN A 25 9.28 15.31 25.98
CA GLN A 25 10.42 14.53 25.51
C GLN A 25 10.01 13.47 24.48
N ALA A 26 8.90 12.76 24.69
CA ALA A 26 8.35 11.84 23.70
C ALA A 26 7.95 12.57 22.39
N MET A 27 7.45 13.80 22.48
CA MET A 27 7.14 14.61 21.31
C MET A 27 8.41 15.02 20.54
N VAL A 28 9.46 15.43 21.25
CA VAL A 28 10.76 15.78 20.65
C VAL A 28 11.39 14.54 19.99
N ASP A 29 11.39 13.39 20.67
CA ASP A 29 11.88 12.13 20.10
C ASP A 29 11.05 11.71 18.87
N SER A 30 9.73 11.98 18.89
CA SER A 30 8.88 11.66 17.76
C SER A 30 9.10 12.55 16.53
N MET A 31 9.57 13.80 16.72
CA MET A 31 9.87 14.70 15.60
C MET A 31 10.93 14.12 14.67
N PHE A 32 11.85 13.33 15.19
CA PHE A 32 12.94 12.74 14.42
C PHE A 32 12.46 11.82 13.30
N TRP A 33 11.35 11.10 13.48
CA TRP A 33 10.77 10.24 12.45
C TRP A 33 9.55 10.88 11.75
N VAL A 34 8.78 11.72 12.44
CA VAL A 34 7.59 12.39 11.87
C VAL A 34 7.98 13.38 10.78
N VAL A 35 9.03 14.18 10.99
CA VAL A 35 9.49 15.20 10.03
C VAL A 35 9.90 14.58 8.68
N PRO A 36 10.82 13.59 8.62
CA PRO A 36 11.17 12.95 7.35
C PRO A 36 10.01 12.17 6.74
N GLY A 37 9.12 11.57 7.56
CA GLY A 37 7.94 10.84 7.08
C GLY A 37 6.93 11.75 6.37
N VAL A 38 6.59 12.89 6.98
CA VAL A 38 5.68 13.88 6.38
C VAL A 38 6.31 14.48 5.12
N PHE A 39 7.59 14.87 5.18
CA PHE A 39 8.29 15.44 4.04
C PHE A 39 8.36 14.45 2.87
N GLY A 40 8.70 13.18 3.16
CA GLY A 40 8.69 12.08 2.20
C GLY A 40 7.32 11.86 1.57
N ALA A 41 6.25 11.85 2.36
CA ALA A 41 4.88 11.71 1.87
C ALA A 41 4.47 12.86 0.94
N THR A 42 4.79 14.11 1.29
CA THR A 42 4.58 15.26 0.38
C THR A 42 5.37 15.12 -0.91
N LEU A 43 6.62 14.65 -0.85
CA LEU A 43 7.46 14.42 -2.03
C LEU A 43 6.90 13.33 -2.94
N VAL A 44 6.38 12.24 -2.36
CA VAL A 44 5.68 11.19 -3.11
C VAL A 44 4.42 11.75 -3.76
N MET A 45 3.60 12.52 -3.05
CA MET A 45 2.41 13.15 -3.65
C MET A 45 2.75 14.16 -4.74
N LEU A 46 3.83 14.94 -4.58
CA LEU A 46 4.29 15.91 -5.58
C LEU A 46 4.92 15.23 -6.80
N GLY A 47 5.54 14.06 -6.61
CA GLY A 47 6.13 13.23 -7.65
C GLY A 47 5.13 12.30 -8.34
N ALA A 48 3.96 12.07 -7.73
CA ALA A 48 2.93 11.18 -8.23
C ALA A 48 2.39 11.71 -9.58
N PRO A 49 2.30 10.85 -10.62
CA PRO A 49 1.93 11.28 -11.95
C PRO A 49 0.41 11.48 -12.04
N LEU A 50 -0.09 12.64 -11.59
CA LEU A 50 -1.52 12.95 -11.75
C LEU A 50 -1.91 13.17 -13.22
N TYR A 51 -0.96 13.60 -14.07
CA TYR A 51 -1.18 13.86 -15.50
C TYR A 51 0.06 13.60 -16.36
N TRP A 52 0.45 12.32 -16.49
CA TRP A 52 1.37 11.80 -17.52
C TRP A 52 2.85 12.29 -17.49
N LYS A 53 3.22 13.22 -16.60
CA LYS A 53 4.61 13.65 -16.39
C LYS A 53 5.06 13.29 -14.98
N SER A 54 5.36 12.02 -14.77
CA SER A 54 6.03 11.56 -13.55
C SER A 54 7.38 12.26 -13.41
N ARG A 55 7.71 12.73 -12.21
CA ARG A 55 9.08 13.11 -11.85
C ARG A 55 9.68 11.94 -11.06
N PRO A 56 10.20 10.90 -11.74
CA PRO A 56 10.75 9.72 -11.07
C PRO A 56 11.79 10.01 -9.97
N PRO A 57 12.68 11.03 -10.07
CA PRO A 57 13.61 11.30 -8.98
C PRO A 57 12.93 11.83 -7.71
N ALA A 58 11.86 12.62 -7.84
CA ALA A 58 11.11 13.12 -6.69
C ALA A 58 10.34 11.98 -5.99
N LEU A 59 9.80 11.04 -6.77
CA LEU A 59 9.13 9.87 -6.24
C LEU A 59 10.10 8.96 -5.46
N LEU A 60 11.28 8.68 -6.04
CA LEU A 60 12.33 7.89 -5.38
C LEU A 60 12.84 8.56 -4.10
N ALA A 61 13.07 9.87 -4.13
CA ALA A 61 13.49 10.62 -2.95
C ALA A 61 12.42 10.58 -1.84
N GLY A 62 11.14 10.71 -2.20
CA GLY A 62 10.03 10.61 -1.24
C GLY A 62 9.94 9.23 -0.59
N TRP A 63 10.07 8.16 -1.38
CA TRP A 63 10.09 6.79 -0.85
C TRP A 63 11.31 6.51 0.04
N LEU A 64 12.49 7.03 -0.31
CA LEU A 64 13.69 6.92 0.54
C LEU A 64 13.50 7.62 1.89
N LEU A 65 12.93 8.82 1.90
CA LEU A 65 12.61 9.56 3.12
C LEU A 65 11.61 8.81 4.01
N ILE A 66 10.58 8.20 3.41
CA ILE A 66 9.61 7.36 4.14
C ILE A 66 10.30 6.12 4.72
N ALA A 67 11.20 5.49 3.96
CA ALA A 67 11.95 4.32 4.42
C ALA A 67 12.88 4.66 5.60
N VAL A 68 13.55 5.81 5.56
CA VAL A 68 14.36 6.33 6.68
C VAL A 68 13.49 6.57 7.90
N ALA A 69 12.34 7.25 7.75
CA ALA A 69 11.41 7.46 8.87
C ALA A 69 10.91 6.14 9.49
N TRP A 70 10.67 5.12 8.67
CA TRP A 70 10.29 3.79 9.15
C TRP A 70 11.43 3.07 9.86
N TYR A 71 12.66 3.21 9.37
CA TYR A 71 13.84 2.65 10.03
C TYR A 71 14.04 3.24 11.42
N GLU A 72 13.89 4.57 11.55
CA GLU A 72 13.93 5.30 12.83
C GLU A 72 12.88 4.78 13.82
N VAL A 73 11.63 4.62 13.38
CA VAL A 73 10.54 4.06 14.20
C VAL A 73 10.85 2.64 14.64
N TYR A 74 11.38 1.81 13.74
CA TYR A 74 11.74 0.44 14.07
C TYR A 74 12.90 0.37 15.07
N ALA A 75 13.91 1.22 14.91
CA ALA A 75 15.06 1.31 15.83
C ALA A 75 14.62 1.69 17.24
N VAL A 76 13.72 2.68 17.37
CA VAL A 76 13.18 3.13 18.66
C VAL A 76 12.22 2.11 19.28
N ALA A 77 11.30 1.54 18.49
CA ALA A 77 10.26 0.64 19.00
C ALA A 77 10.80 -0.72 19.42
N ALA A 78 11.84 -1.21 18.73
CA ALA A 78 12.37 -2.53 18.98
C ALA A 78 13.61 -2.51 19.88
N GLY A 79 14.31 -1.38 20.01
CA GLY A 79 15.60 -1.31 20.71
C GLY A 79 16.66 -2.21 20.05
N ILE A 80 16.46 -2.53 18.78
CA ILE A 80 17.15 -3.56 18.02
C ILE A 80 18.36 -2.95 17.30
N SER A 81 19.50 -3.66 17.30
CA SER A 81 20.72 -3.26 16.60
C SER A 81 20.50 -3.13 15.08
N PRO A 82 21.20 -2.20 14.38
CA PRO A 82 21.14 -2.08 12.92
C PRO A 82 21.39 -3.40 12.18
N SER A 83 22.20 -4.30 12.77
CA SER A 83 22.48 -5.64 12.24
C SER A 83 21.23 -6.51 12.11
N ASP A 84 20.32 -6.41 13.07
CA ASP A 84 19.16 -7.28 13.19
C ASP A 84 18.02 -6.79 12.29
N PHE A 85 17.98 -5.48 12.00
CA PHE A 85 17.14 -4.93 10.94
C PHE A 85 17.56 -5.46 9.57
N LEU A 86 18.86 -5.47 9.27
CA LEU A 86 19.39 -6.06 8.03
C LEU A 86 19.10 -7.56 7.95
N LEU A 87 19.17 -8.25 9.08
CA LEU A 87 18.85 -9.68 9.17
C LEU A 87 17.34 -9.94 8.95
N SER A 88 16.48 -9.05 9.43
CA SER A 88 15.03 -9.09 9.17
C SER A 88 14.72 -8.80 7.70
N LEU A 89 15.44 -7.85 7.09
CA LEU A 89 15.32 -7.54 5.66
C LEU A 89 15.76 -8.71 4.78
N ALA A 90 16.71 -9.52 5.23
CA ALA A 90 17.16 -10.74 4.54
C ALA A 90 16.08 -11.83 4.45
N VAL A 91 15.00 -11.75 5.23
CA VAL A 91 13.85 -12.67 5.14
C VAL A 91 12.97 -12.35 3.92
N LEU A 92 12.90 -11.09 3.49
CA LEU A 92 12.09 -10.65 2.34
C LEU A 92 12.43 -11.38 1.03
N PRO A 93 13.70 -11.52 0.60
CA PRO A 93 14.01 -12.28 -0.60
C PRO A 93 13.56 -13.75 -0.49
N GLY A 94 13.70 -14.37 0.68
CA GLY A 94 13.18 -15.71 0.94
C GLY A 94 11.66 -15.81 0.77
N ALA A 95 10.92 -14.86 1.33
CA ALA A 95 9.46 -14.78 1.19
C ALA A 95 9.03 -14.55 -0.27
N THR A 96 9.71 -13.65 -0.99
CA THR A 96 9.41 -13.41 -2.41
C THR A 96 9.72 -14.63 -3.27
N LEU A 97 10.79 -15.35 -2.99
CA LEU A 97 11.17 -16.57 -3.70
C LEU A 97 10.16 -17.69 -3.43
N ALA A 98 9.67 -17.83 -2.20
CA ALA A 98 8.61 -18.78 -1.87
C ALA A 98 7.30 -18.47 -2.63
N LEU A 99 6.91 -17.19 -2.71
CA LEU A 99 5.75 -16.77 -3.50
C LEU A 99 5.93 -17.02 -5.01
N LEU A 100 7.13 -16.78 -5.55
CA LEU A 100 7.44 -17.08 -6.94
C LEU A 100 7.37 -18.59 -7.22
N VAL A 101 7.94 -19.42 -6.36
CA VAL A 101 7.86 -20.88 -6.46
C VAL A 101 6.40 -21.34 -6.40
N PHE A 102 5.62 -20.80 -5.46
CA PHE A 102 4.20 -21.10 -5.36
C PHE A 102 3.44 -20.72 -6.64
N ALA A 103 3.67 -19.51 -7.17
CA ALA A 103 3.05 -19.07 -8.41
C ALA A 103 3.45 -19.94 -9.62
N LEU A 104 4.71 -20.37 -9.68
CA LEU A 104 5.18 -21.31 -10.70
C LEU A 104 4.51 -22.67 -10.56
N CYS A 105 4.40 -23.21 -9.34
CA CYS A 105 3.69 -24.46 -9.06
C CYS A 105 2.22 -24.38 -9.52
N VAL A 106 1.51 -23.31 -9.15
CA VAL A 106 0.12 -23.08 -9.58
C VAL A 106 0.04 -23.02 -11.11
N ARG A 107 0.92 -22.25 -11.75
CA ARG A 107 0.94 -22.14 -13.21
C ARG A 107 1.27 -23.45 -13.92
N THR A 108 2.16 -24.26 -13.35
CA THR A 108 2.45 -25.61 -13.88
C THR A 108 1.28 -26.56 -13.67
N ALA A 109 0.58 -26.47 -12.53
CA ALA A 109 -0.62 -27.26 -12.27
C ALA A 109 -1.74 -26.88 -13.25
N GLU A 110 -2.00 -25.59 -13.44
CA GLU A 110 -2.96 -25.10 -14.44
C GLU A 110 -2.61 -25.53 -15.87
N ARG A 111 -1.33 -25.57 -16.22
CA ARG A 111 -0.88 -26.08 -17.52
C ARG A 111 -1.02 -27.59 -17.70
N MET A 112 -1.02 -28.36 -16.61
CA MET A 112 -1.22 -29.80 -16.63
C MET A 112 -2.69 -30.19 -16.53
N VAL A 113 -3.56 -29.30 -16.05
CA VAL A 113 -5.01 -29.47 -16.17
C VAL A 113 -5.35 -29.39 -17.66
N PRO A 114 -5.91 -30.46 -18.25
CA PRO A 114 -6.41 -30.41 -19.62
C PRO A 114 -7.41 -29.25 -19.71
N PRO A 115 -7.37 -28.43 -20.79
CA PRO A 115 -8.38 -27.41 -20.97
C PRO A 115 -9.76 -28.06 -20.78
N GLU A 116 -10.61 -27.46 -19.95
CA GLU A 116 -12.00 -27.91 -19.81
C GLU A 116 -12.55 -28.14 -21.22
N PRO A 117 -13.18 -29.30 -21.48
CA PRO A 117 -13.71 -29.59 -22.81
C PRO A 117 -14.55 -28.40 -23.21
N VAL A 118 -14.14 -27.73 -24.31
CA VAL A 118 -14.84 -26.58 -24.87
C VAL A 118 -16.31 -26.98 -24.90
N THR A 119 -17.14 -26.35 -24.07
CA THR A 119 -18.58 -26.60 -24.05
C THR A 119 -19.04 -26.53 -25.49
N GLU A 120 -19.65 -27.63 -25.96
CA GLU A 120 -20.10 -27.76 -27.34
C GLU A 120 -20.81 -26.47 -27.74
N PRO A 121 -20.46 -25.89 -28.91
CA PRO A 121 -21.10 -24.66 -29.34
C PRO A 121 -22.62 -24.86 -29.33
N LEU A 122 -23.35 -23.89 -28.77
CA LEU A 122 -24.81 -23.96 -28.68
C LEU A 122 -25.38 -24.42 -30.00
N THR A 123 -26.17 -25.49 -29.96
CA THR A 123 -26.84 -25.99 -31.15
C THR A 123 -27.74 -24.89 -31.71
N GLU A 124 -28.01 -24.91 -33.02
CA GLU A 124 -28.84 -23.89 -33.69
C GLU A 124 -30.26 -23.76 -33.09
N ARG A 125 -30.70 -24.77 -32.33
CA ARG A 125 -31.96 -24.75 -31.57
C ARG A 125 -31.81 -23.98 -30.25
N GLU A 126 -30.74 -24.25 -29.50
CA GLU A 126 -30.45 -23.54 -28.24
C GLU A 126 -30.15 -22.07 -28.51
N ARG A 127 -29.42 -21.75 -29.58
CA ARG A 127 -29.15 -20.36 -29.97
C ARG A 127 -30.45 -19.57 -30.19
N ARG A 128 -31.37 -20.13 -30.97
CA ARG A 128 -32.69 -19.52 -31.22
C ARG A 128 -33.54 -19.40 -29.96
N TYR A 129 -33.46 -20.39 -29.07
CA TYR A 129 -34.16 -20.34 -27.78
C TYR A 129 -33.60 -19.21 -26.89
N VAL A 130 -32.29 -19.13 -26.72
CA VAL A 130 -31.61 -18.09 -25.93
C VAL A 130 -31.87 -16.71 -26.53
N GLU A 131 -31.82 -16.55 -27.85
CA GLU A 131 -32.14 -15.30 -28.55
C GLU A 131 -33.61 -14.89 -28.33
N SER A 132 -34.55 -15.84 -28.33
CA SER A 132 -35.96 -15.58 -28.02
C SER A 132 -36.19 -15.15 -26.57
N VAL A 133 -35.44 -15.73 -25.62
CA VAL A 133 -35.54 -15.39 -24.19
C VAL A 133 -34.90 -14.03 -23.91
N LEU A 134 -33.72 -13.76 -24.47
CA LEU A 134 -33.03 -12.47 -24.36
C LEU A 134 -33.85 -11.34 -24.99
N SER A 135 -34.39 -11.54 -26.19
CA SER A 135 -35.22 -10.53 -26.84
C SER A 135 -36.51 -10.24 -26.07
N ARG A 136 -37.09 -11.25 -25.41
CA ARG A 136 -38.29 -11.07 -24.56
C ARG A 136 -37.99 -10.30 -23.26
N HIS A 137 -36.84 -10.53 -22.64
CA HIS A 137 -36.46 -9.83 -21.40
C HIS A 137 -35.89 -8.43 -21.67
N LEU A 138 -35.06 -8.25 -22.70
CA LEU A 138 -34.51 -6.94 -23.08
C LEU A 138 -35.57 -5.98 -23.63
N ARG A 139 -36.62 -6.51 -24.28
CA ARG A 139 -37.74 -5.71 -24.78
C ARG A 139 -38.84 -5.49 -23.75
N GLY A 140 -38.82 -6.23 -22.64
CA GLY A 140 -39.79 -6.15 -21.55
C GLY A 140 -39.50 -5.07 -20.51
N ASP A 141 -38.28 -4.51 -20.49
CA ASP A 141 -37.82 -3.57 -19.45
C ASP A 141 -37.40 -2.19 -20.00
N GLY A 142 -37.70 -1.90 -21.27
CA GLY A 142 -37.25 -0.69 -21.98
C GLY A 142 -38.32 0.00 -22.82
N GLY A 143 -39.59 -0.20 -22.49
CA GLY A 143 -40.71 0.34 -23.27
C GLY A 143 -41.93 0.65 -22.43
N GLU A 144 -41.78 1.51 -21.43
CA GLU A 144 -42.90 2.39 -21.06
C GLU A 144 -42.80 3.68 -21.89
N PRO A 145 -43.90 4.12 -22.54
CA PRO A 145 -43.98 5.42 -23.20
C PRO A 145 -43.95 6.60 -22.20
#